data_AF-A0A077MDN5-F1
#
_entry.id   AF-A0A077MDN5-F1
#
_cell.length_a   1.000
_cell.length_b   1.000
_cell.length_c   1.000
_cell.angle_alpha   90.00
_cell.angle_beta   90.00
_cell.angle_gamma   90.00
#
_symmetry.space_group_name_H-M   'P 1'
#
loop_
_entity.id
_entity.type
_entity.pdbx_description
1 polymer ?
#
loop_
_entity_poly.entity_id
_entity_poly.type
_entity_poly.pdbx_seq_one_letter_code
_entity_poly.pdbx_strand_id
1 'polypeptide(L)'
;MTTDDAFDVLGSLADTVADLLRDVALDHPRIPGSAWFAGLLDSHPRLLVAAIVTFLVLSRLDRTIRGRRTTKDPIRLFPPELKDAARVQAGGRCEMTGPFGRCRRPGEHADHWIPWSRGGASNAANLVLACAPHNLRKSARMPSRMATRGIARRRRRYAPAAACRRPGCRWSPV
;
A
#
# COMPACT_ATOMS: atom_id res chain seq x y z
N MET A 1 -12.13 21.13 25.96
CA MET A 1 -10.96 20.24 25.89
C MET A 1 -9.74 21.13 25.82
N THR A 2 -9.28 21.52 27.00
CA THR A 2 -8.07 22.35 27.16
C THR A 2 -6.84 21.50 26.89
N THR A 3 -5.68 22.11 26.70
CA THR A 3 -4.40 21.39 26.54
C THR A 3 -4.12 20.48 27.73
N ASP A 4 -4.61 20.85 28.91
CA ASP A 4 -4.43 20.10 30.16
C ASP A 4 -5.18 18.76 30.14
N ASP A 5 -6.41 18.73 29.61
CA ASP A 5 -7.19 17.50 29.43
C ASP A 5 -6.48 16.48 28.51
N ALA A 6 -5.75 16.96 27.51
CA ALA A 6 -5.00 16.11 26.59
C ALA A 6 -3.73 15.53 27.21
N PHE A 7 -3.06 16.28 28.10
CA PHE A 7 -1.91 15.78 28.86
C PHE A 7 -2.32 14.72 29.89
N ASP A 8 -3.48 14.88 30.53
CA ASP A 8 -4.01 13.92 31.51
C ASP A 8 -4.42 12.59 30.84
N VAL A 9 -5.08 12.65 29.68
CA VAL A 9 -5.44 11.45 28.90
C VAL A 9 -4.18 10.72 28.40
N LEU A 10 -3.15 11.46 27.99
CA LEU A 10 -1.86 10.87 27.59
C LEU A 10 -1.11 10.28 28.78
N GLY A 11 -1.22 10.87 29.97
CA GLY A 11 -0.69 10.33 31.22
C GLY A 11 -1.33 8.99 31.58
N SER A 12 -2.66 8.95 31.65
CA SER A 12 -3.42 7.74 31.98
C SER A 12 -3.16 6.58 31.01
N LEU A 13 -3.01 6.88 29.72
CA LEU A 13 -2.67 5.87 28.71
C LEU A 13 -1.22 5.35 28.88
N ALA A 14 -0.28 6.22 29.24
CA ALA A 14 1.10 5.83 29.50
C ALA A 14 1.21 4.88 30.71
N ASP A 15 0.46 5.16 31.77
CA ASP A 15 0.44 4.35 32.98
C ASP A 15 -0.18 2.96 32.70
N THR A 16 -1.30 2.92 31.95
CA THR A 16 -1.95 1.66 31.56
C THR A 16 -1.05 0.78 30.69
N VAL A 17 -0.27 1.38 29.79
CA VAL A 17 0.69 0.65 28.95
C VAL A 17 1.89 0.16 29.77
N ALA A 18 2.36 0.95 30.73
CA ALA A 18 3.43 0.55 31.64
C ALA A 18 3.02 -0.66 32.50
N ASP A 19 1.81 -0.64 33.05
CA ASP A 19 1.26 -1.75 33.85
C ASP A 19 1.09 -3.03 33.02
N LEU A 20 0.56 -2.92 31.79
CA LEU A 20 0.44 -4.07 30.89
C LEU A 20 1.80 -4.67 30.50
N LEU A 21 2.81 -3.82 30.27
CA LEU A 21 4.17 -4.28 29.97
C LEU A 21 4.86 -4.88 31.20
N ARG A 22 4.53 -4.41 32.41
CA ARG A 22 4.99 -4.99 33.68
C ARG A 22 4.47 -6.41 33.86
N ASP A 23 3.18 -6.63 33.63
CA ASP A 23 2.57 -7.95 33.73
C ASP A 23 3.20 -8.95 32.73
N VAL A 24 3.46 -8.50 31.50
CA VAL A 24 4.13 -9.32 30.47
C VAL A 24 5.61 -9.60 30.79
N ALA A 25 6.31 -8.66 31.43
CA ALA A 25 7.73 -8.79 31.78
C ALA A 25 7.95 -9.72 32.99
N LEU A 26 7.01 -9.75 33.94
CA LEU A 26 7.09 -10.60 35.14
C LEU A 26 6.82 -12.08 34.84
N ASP A 27 6.04 -12.40 33.79
CA ASP A 27 5.70 -13.78 33.41
C ASP A 27 6.80 -14.54 32.62
N HIS A 28 7.92 -13.88 32.29
CA HIS A 28 9.02 -14.49 31.51
C HIS A 28 10.40 -14.30 32.17
N PRO A 29 10.72 -15.01 33.27
CA PRO A 29 11.94 -14.80 34.08
C PRO A 29 13.25 -15.33 33.45
N ARG A 30 13.28 -15.68 32.16
CA ARG A 30 14.44 -16.35 31.51
C ARG A 30 15.27 -15.47 30.58
N ILE A 31 15.06 -14.15 30.54
CA ILE A 31 15.87 -13.23 29.72
C ILE A 31 16.90 -12.54 30.61
N PRO A 32 18.20 -12.87 30.51
CA PRO A 32 19.24 -12.09 31.18
C PRO A 32 19.17 -10.63 30.70
N GLY A 33 18.94 -9.70 31.63
CA GLY A 33 18.74 -8.27 31.34
C GLY A 33 17.31 -7.76 31.55
N SER A 34 16.33 -8.63 31.81
CA SER A 34 14.93 -8.23 32.06
C SER A 34 14.77 -7.29 33.26
N ALA A 35 15.57 -7.44 34.32
CA ALA A 35 15.53 -6.55 35.48
C ALA A 35 16.00 -5.10 35.18
N TRP A 36 17.01 -4.94 34.31
CA TRP A 36 17.48 -3.63 33.86
C TRP A 36 16.48 -2.98 32.90
N PHE A 37 15.89 -3.79 32.01
CA PHE A 37 14.86 -3.33 31.07
C PHE A 37 13.57 -2.93 31.80
N ALA A 38 13.15 -3.70 32.81
CA ALA A 38 12.02 -3.40 33.69
C ALA A 38 12.26 -2.12 34.51
N GLY A 39 13.45 -1.94 35.10
CA GLY A 39 13.77 -0.70 35.82
C GLY A 39 13.81 0.55 34.93
N LEU A 40 14.23 0.41 33.67
CA LEU A 40 14.19 1.50 32.67
C LEU A 40 12.75 1.84 32.24
N LEU A 41 11.90 0.82 32.07
CA LEU A 41 10.46 0.96 31.83
C LEU A 41 9.75 1.66 32.99
N ASP A 42 10.08 1.29 34.23
CA ASP A 42 9.47 1.83 35.46
C ASP A 42 9.89 3.28 35.72
N SER A 43 11.15 3.60 35.48
CA SER A 43 11.70 4.92 35.82
C SER A 43 11.30 6.01 34.82
N HIS A 44 10.98 5.65 33.57
CA HIS A 44 10.75 6.62 32.50
C HIS A 44 9.69 6.21 31.47
N PRO A 45 8.45 5.85 31.88
CA PRO A 45 7.38 5.44 30.95
C PRO A 45 7.08 6.53 29.91
N ARG A 46 7.23 7.81 30.29
CA ARG A 46 7.09 8.97 29.40
C ARG A 46 8.13 8.99 28.28
N LEU A 47 9.39 8.60 28.56
CA LEU A 47 10.44 8.53 27.53
C LEU A 47 10.17 7.39 26.54
N LEU A 48 9.62 6.27 27.01
CA LEU A 48 9.27 5.15 26.14
C LEU A 48 8.09 5.49 25.22
N VAL A 49 7.03 6.10 25.75
CA VAL A 49 5.91 6.61 24.94
C VAL A 49 6.41 7.67 23.95
N ALA A 50 7.23 8.62 24.39
CA ALA A 50 7.81 9.64 23.52
C ALA A 50 8.68 9.03 22.41
N ALA A 51 9.46 7.99 22.71
CA ALA A 51 10.27 7.28 21.72
C ALA A 51 9.41 6.54 20.69
N ILE A 52 8.35 5.84 21.13
CA ILE A 52 7.40 5.16 20.23
C ILE A 52 6.68 6.18 19.34
N VAL A 53 6.15 7.26 19.92
CA VAL A 53 5.46 8.33 19.16
C VAL A 53 6.43 8.96 18.16
N THR A 54 7.63 9.32 18.58
CA THR A 54 8.68 9.88 17.71
C THR A 54 8.99 8.92 16.55
N PHE A 55 9.21 7.64 16.84
CA PHE A 55 9.46 6.62 15.82
C PHE A 55 8.30 6.49 14.84
N LEU A 56 7.05 6.48 15.32
CA LEU A 56 5.86 6.44 14.47
C LEU A 56 5.76 7.68 13.59
N VAL A 57 5.97 8.89 14.14
CA VAL A 57 5.97 10.15 13.39
C VAL A 57 7.06 10.16 12.31
N LEU A 58 8.30 9.83 12.67
CA LEU A 58 9.42 9.75 11.72
C LEU A 58 9.16 8.72 10.62
N SER A 59 8.60 7.56 10.96
CA SER A 59 8.25 6.53 9.97
C SER A 59 7.14 6.98 9.00
N ARG A 60 6.17 7.77 9.47
CA ARG A 60 5.11 8.35 8.63
C ARG A 60 5.67 9.45 7.73
N LEU A 61 6.56 10.28 8.26
CA LEU A 61 7.23 11.34 7.51
C LEU A 61 8.12 10.75 6.41
N ASP A 62 8.96 9.77 6.74
CA ASP A 62 9.83 9.06 5.79
C ASP A 62 9.01 8.42 4.65
N ARG A 63 7.92 7.72 4.97
CA ARG A 63 7.00 7.16 3.95
C ARG A 63 6.40 8.23 3.04
N THR A 64 6.08 9.39 3.59
CA THR A 64 5.51 10.52 2.84
C THR A 64 6.55 11.14 1.91
N ILE A 65 7.77 11.37 2.41
CA ILE A 65 8.89 11.92 1.64
C ILE A 65 9.31 10.95 0.53
N ARG A 66 9.49 9.66 0.84
CA ARG A 66 9.81 8.63 -0.16
C ARG A 66 8.72 8.49 -1.20
N GLY A 67 7.44 8.60 -0.81
CA GLY A 67 6.32 8.62 -1.74
C GLY A 67 6.36 9.81 -2.71
N ARG A 68 6.95 10.94 -2.31
CA ARG A 68 7.12 12.13 -3.17
C ARG A 68 8.30 12.02 -4.13
N ARG A 69 9.34 11.24 -3.79
CA ARG A 69 10.56 11.04 -4.60
C ARG A 69 10.42 10.01 -5.72
N THR A 70 9.23 9.46 -5.99
CA THR A 70 9.10 8.48 -7.09
C THR A 70 9.30 9.18 -8.43
N THR A 71 10.33 8.79 -9.17
CA THR A 71 10.52 9.24 -10.55
C THR A 71 9.33 8.81 -11.39
N LYS A 72 8.75 9.76 -12.10
CA LYS A 72 7.54 9.56 -12.90
C LYS A 72 7.92 9.40 -14.36
N ASP A 73 7.13 8.61 -15.07
CA ASP A 73 7.20 8.55 -16.52
C ASP A 73 6.91 9.94 -17.10
N PRO A 74 7.76 10.51 -17.97
CA PRO A 74 7.44 11.78 -18.64
C PRO A 74 6.14 11.67 -19.45
N ILE A 75 5.80 10.47 -19.93
CA ILE A 75 4.57 10.22 -20.67
C ILE A 75 3.53 9.68 -19.70
N ARG A 76 2.45 10.44 -19.49
CA ARG A 76 1.31 9.99 -18.68
C ARG A 76 0.27 9.23 -19.49
N LEU A 77 0.03 9.63 -20.73
CA LEU A 77 -1.05 9.06 -21.54
C LEU A 77 -0.56 7.83 -22.30
N PHE A 78 -1.35 6.78 -22.30
CA PHE A 78 -1.12 5.66 -23.22
C PHE A 78 -1.40 6.12 -24.65
N PRO A 79 -0.51 5.82 -25.60
CA PRO A 79 -0.75 6.07 -27.01
C PRO A 79 -1.87 5.14 -27.54
N PRO A 80 -2.54 5.50 -28.64
CA PRO A 80 -3.70 4.76 -29.17
C PRO A 80 -3.43 3.28 -29.41
N GLU A 81 -2.28 2.93 -29.98
CA GLU A 81 -1.90 1.56 -30.31
C GLU A 81 -1.82 0.66 -29.07
N LEU A 82 -1.37 1.20 -27.92
CA LEU A 82 -1.36 0.46 -26.65
C LEU A 82 -2.77 0.25 -26.10
N LYS A 83 -3.68 1.22 -26.31
CA LYS A 83 -5.08 1.09 -25.90
C LYS A 83 -5.79 0.03 -26.74
N ASP A 84 -5.54 -0.01 -28.04
CA ASP A 84 -6.13 -0.99 -28.95
C ASP A 84 -5.60 -2.40 -28.67
N ALA A 85 -4.28 -2.55 -28.49
CA ALA A 85 -3.68 -3.82 -28.09
C ALA A 85 -4.25 -4.31 -26.75
N ALA A 86 -4.45 -3.42 -25.78
CA ALA A 86 -5.08 -3.77 -24.51
C ALA A 86 -6.55 -4.16 -24.65
N ARG A 87 -7.31 -3.47 -25.53
CA ARG A 87 -8.70 -3.82 -25.83
C ARG A 87 -8.80 -5.20 -26.47
N VAL A 88 -7.94 -5.52 -27.45
CA VAL A 88 -7.87 -6.84 -28.08
C VAL A 88 -7.47 -7.91 -27.06
N GLN A 89 -6.38 -7.69 -26.31
CA GLN A 89 -5.91 -8.62 -25.28
C GLN A 89 -7.02 -8.91 -24.25
N ALA A 90 -7.75 -7.89 -23.82
CA ALA A 90 -8.81 -8.03 -22.84
C ALA A 90 -10.13 -8.54 -23.45
N GLY A 91 -10.25 -8.70 -24.77
CA GLY A 91 -11.53 -9.02 -25.43
C GLY A 91 -12.60 -7.97 -25.13
N GLY A 92 -12.21 -6.69 -25.11
CA GLY A 92 -13.11 -5.55 -24.84
C GLY A 92 -13.68 -5.48 -23.42
N ARG A 93 -13.26 -6.37 -22.51
CA ARG A 93 -13.89 -6.54 -21.19
C ARG A 93 -13.00 -6.02 -20.05
N CYS A 94 -13.62 -5.49 -19.01
CA CYS A 94 -12.93 -5.04 -17.80
C CYS A 94 -12.10 -6.19 -17.17
N GLU A 95 -10.84 -5.92 -16.83
CA GLU A 95 -9.92 -6.91 -16.24
C GLU A 95 -10.01 -6.99 -14.71
N MET A 96 -10.66 -5.99 -14.11
CA MET A 96 -10.81 -5.86 -12.65
C MET A 96 -11.68 -6.98 -12.07
N THR A 97 -11.49 -7.27 -10.78
CA THR A 97 -12.26 -8.29 -10.07
C THR A 97 -13.62 -7.74 -9.68
N GLY A 98 -14.69 -8.38 -10.16
CA GLY A 98 -16.07 -8.21 -9.69
C GLY A 98 -16.49 -9.31 -8.70
N PRO A 99 -17.78 -9.40 -8.37
CA PRO A 99 -18.28 -10.30 -7.31
C PRO A 99 -18.01 -11.79 -7.60
N PHE A 100 -18.15 -12.22 -8.86
CA PHE A 100 -18.00 -13.62 -9.28
C PHE A 100 -16.76 -13.84 -10.16
N GLY A 101 -15.67 -13.13 -9.89
CA GLY A 101 -14.42 -13.23 -10.66
C GLY A 101 -14.16 -12.03 -11.57
N ARG A 102 -13.90 -12.23 -12.87
CA ARG A 102 -13.62 -11.10 -13.78
C ARG A 102 -14.88 -10.27 -14.01
N CYS A 103 -14.79 -8.95 -13.83
CA CYS A 103 -15.89 -8.04 -14.15
C CYS A 103 -16.41 -8.28 -15.57
N ARG A 104 -17.74 -8.31 -15.75
CA ARG A 104 -18.39 -8.58 -17.04
C ARG A 104 -18.63 -7.32 -17.88
N ARG A 105 -18.47 -6.13 -17.29
CA ARG A 105 -18.67 -4.84 -17.97
C ARG A 105 -17.62 -4.60 -19.05
N PRO A 106 -17.94 -3.81 -20.09
CA PRO A 106 -16.95 -3.36 -21.06
C PRO A 106 -15.81 -2.60 -20.39
N GLY A 107 -14.61 -2.73 -20.95
CA GLY A 107 -13.46 -1.95 -20.54
C GLY A 107 -13.38 -0.66 -21.35
N GLU A 108 -13.63 0.47 -20.70
CA GLU A 108 -13.75 1.79 -21.33
C GLU A 108 -12.47 2.62 -21.16
N HIS A 109 -11.70 2.36 -20.09
CA HIS A 109 -10.52 3.12 -19.74
C HIS A 109 -9.28 2.24 -19.73
N ALA A 110 -8.20 2.76 -20.31
CA ALA A 110 -6.86 2.23 -20.11
C ALA A 110 -6.28 2.88 -18.84
N ASP A 111 -6.12 2.08 -17.79
CA ASP A 111 -5.69 2.51 -16.46
C ASP A 111 -4.30 1.96 -16.13
N HIS A 112 -3.49 2.76 -15.43
CA HIS A 112 -2.19 2.34 -14.93
C HIS A 112 -2.38 1.47 -13.69
N TRP A 113 -2.00 0.18 -13.77
CA TRP A 113 -2.07 -0.72 -12.62
C TRP A 113 -1.31 -0.17 -11.42
N ILE A 114 -0.03 0.16 -11.60
CA ILE A 114 0.71 1.04 -10.70
C ILE A 114 0.41 2.47 -11.13
N PRO A 115 -0.24 3.30 -10.29
CA PRO A 115 -0.60 4.67 -10.67
C PRO A 115 0.60 5.47 -11.17
N TRP A 116 0.43 6.23 -12.25
CA TRP A 116 1.48 7.11 -12.80
C TRP A 116 2.06 8.05 -11.73
N SER A 117 1.20 8.62 -10.88
CA SER A 117 1.62 9.51 -9.77
C SER A 117 2.48 8.82 -8.70
N ARG A 118 2.62 7.49 -8.75
CA ARG A 118 3.44 6.66 -7.84
C ARG A 118 4.58 5.95 -8.58
N GLY A 119 4.98 6.47 -9.73
CA GLY A 119 6.07 5.96 -10.56
C GLY A 119 5.69 4.75 -11.43
N GLY A 120 4.42 4.64 -11.83
CA GLY A 120 3.99 3.65 -12.82
C GLY A 120 4.36 4.06 -14.25
N ALA A 121 4.86 3.11 -15.04
CA ALA A 121 5.21 3.33 -16.45
C ALA A 121 3.97 3.34 -17.35
N SER A 122 4.03 4.07 -18.47
CA SER A 122 3.02 4.11 -19.51
C SER A 122 3.30 3.09 -20.62
N ASN A 123 3.39 1.81 -20.24
CA ASN A 123 3.65 0.69 -21.16
C ASN A 123 2.59 -0.43 -21.05
N ALA A 124 2.63 -1.39 -21.98
CA ALA A 124 1.69 -2.51 -22.03
C ALA A 124 1.64 -3.35 -20.75
N ALA A 125 2.76 -3.50 -20.04
CA ALA A 125 2.83 -4.29 -18.81
C ALA A 125 2.08 -3.61 -17.64
N ASN A 126 2.06 -2.29 -17.59
CA ASN A 126 1.34 -1.54 -16.56
C ASN A 126 -0.11 -1.22 -16.94
N LEU A 127 -0.46 -1.29 -18.23
CA LEU A 127 -1.80 -0.98 -18.73
C LEU A 127 -2.79 -2.11 -18.35
N VAL A 128 -3.93 -1.71 -17.80
CA VAL A 128 -5.08 -2.58 -17.51
C VAL A 128 -6.35 -1.94 -18.05
N LEU A 129 -7.21 -2.74 -18.69
CA LEU A 129 -8.49 -2.24 -19.18
C LEU A 129 -9.57 -2.29 -18.07
N ALA A 130 -10.21 -1.17 -17.77
CA ALA A 130 -11.18 -1.03 -16.68
C ALA A 130 -12.49 -0.37 -17.15
N CYS A 131 -13.62 -0.79 -16.58
CA CYS A 131 -14.90 -0.07 -16.70
C CYS A 131 -14.89 1.18 -15.81
N ALA A 132 -15.69 2.20 -16.12
CA ALA A 132 -15.74 3.45 -15.35
C ALA A 132 -15.87 3.26 -13.82
N PRO A 133 -16.78 2.42 -13.28
CA PRO A 133 -16.90 2.22 -11.83
C PRO A 133 -15.64 1.66 -11.17
N HIS A 134 -14.94 0.74 -11.85
CA HIS A 134 -13.72 0.15 -11.29
C HIS A 134 -12.53 1.09 -11.43
N ASN A 135 -12.46 1.85 -12.51
CA ASN A 135 -11.43 2.87 -12.71
C ASN A 135 -11.54 3.95 -11.61
N LEU A 136 -12.75 4.50 -11.41
CA LEU A 136 -13.02 5.50 -10.38
C LEU A 136 -12.76 4.95 -8.97
N ARG A 137 -13.21 3.71 -8.69
CA ARG A 137 -12.92 3.07 -7.41
C ARG A 137 -11.41 2.90 -7.24
N LYS A 138 -10.67 2.34 -8.20
CA LYS A 138 -9.22 2.18 -8.04
C LYS A 138 -8.54 3.53 -7.85
N SER A 139 -8.85 4.53 -8.70
CA SER A 139 -8.22 5.84 -8.69
C SER A 139 -6.68 5.70 -8.60
N ALA A 140 -6.02 6.53 -7.80
CA ALA A 140 -4.59 6.46 -7.53
C ALA A 140 -4.21 5.44 -6.44
N ARG A 141 -5.08 4.50 -6.04
CA ARG A 141 -4.75 3.50 -5.01
C ARG A 141 -3.76 2.47 -5.54
N MET A 142 -2.80 2.06 -4.70
CA MET A 142 -1.90 0.96 -5.02
C MET A 142 -2.71 -0.34 -5.01
N PRO A 143 -2.65 -1.16 -6.06
CA PRO A 143 -3.31 -2.45 -6.03
C PRO A 143 -2.68 -3.39 -5.01
N SER A 144 -3.51 -4.22 -4.38
CA SER A 144 -3.03 -5.24 -3.46
C SER A 144 -2.31 -6.37 -4.21
N ARG A 145 -1.48 -7.14 -3.48
CA ARG A 145 -0.85 -8.35 -4.02
C ARG A 145 -1.89 -9.36 -4.51
N MET A 146 -3.01 -9.50 -3.80
CA MET A 146 -4.11 -10.39 -4.20
C MET A 146 -4.77 -9.93 -5.50
N ALA A 147 -5.06 -8.63 -5.65
CA ALA A 147 -5.63 -8.09 -6.88
C ALA A 147 -4.68 -8.33 -8.07
N THR A 148 -3.37 -8.12 -7.87
CA THR A 148 -2.34 -8.35 -8.89
C THR A 148 -2.28 -9.81 -9.31
N ARG A 149 -2.25 -10.72 -8.32
CA ARG A 149 -2.29 -12.17 -8.58
C ARG A 149 -3.58 -12.58 -9.29
N GLY A 150 -4.71 -11.98 -8.93
CA GLY A 150 -6.01 -12.23 -9.55
C GLY A 150 -6.00 -11.93 -11.04
N ILE A 151 -5.55 -10.73 -11.44
CA ILE A 151 -5.41 -10.38 -12.86
C ILE A 151 -4.37 -11.30 -13.52
N ALA A 152 -3.21 -11.51 -12.90
CA ALA A 152 -2.16 -12.34 -13.49
C ALA A 152 -2.59 -13.79 -13.76
N ARG A 153 -3.38 -14.38 -12.85
CA ARG A 153 -3.97 -15.72 -13.04
C ARG A 153 -4.98 -15.72 -14.18
N ARG A 154 -5.81 -14.68 -14.30
CA ARG A 154 -6.84 -14.61 -15.36
C ARG A 154 -6.24 -14.33 -16.74
N ARG A 155 -5.23 -13.45 -16.85
CA ARG A 155 -4.50 -13.19 -18.10
C ARG A 155 -3.90 -14.47 -18.70
N ARG A 156 -3.58 -15.50 -17.90
CA ARG A 156 -3.16 -16.82 -18.43
C ARG A 156 -4.21 -17.48 -19.35
N ARG A 157 -5.49 -17.12 -19.21
CA ARG A 157 -6.59 -17.74 -19.98
C ARG A 157 -6.94 -16.98 -21.27
N TYR A 158 -6.64 -15.68 -21.34
CA TYR A 158 -7.11 -14.83 -22.44
C TYR A 158 -6.04 -13.93 -23.05
N ALA A 159 -4.92 -13.68 -22.36
CA ALA A 159 -3.85 -12.88 -22.92
C ALA A 159 -2.94 -13.77 -23.79
N PRO A 160 -2.40 -13.24 -24.91
CA PRO A 160 -1.42 -13.94 -25.73
C PRO A 160 -0.23 -14.44 -24.89
N ALA A 161 0.38 -15.55 -25.32
CA ALA A 161 1.51 -16.15 -24.59
C ALA A 161 2.71 -15.19 -24.44
N ALA A 162 2.97 -14.38 -25.47
CA ALA A 162 4.03 -13.37 -25.47
C ALA A 162 3.71 -12.12 -24.63
N ALA A 163 2.46 -11.90 -24.22
CA ALA A 163 2.07 -10.70 -23.50
C ALA A 163 2.43 -10.77 -22.00
N CYS A 164 2.72 -9.60 -21.40
CA CYS A 164 2.97 -9.52 -19.96
C CYS A 164 1.70 -9.86 -19.16
N ARG A 165 1.71 -11.04 -18.54
CA ARG A 165 0.56 -11.55 -17.78
C ARG A 165 0.44 -10.90 -16.42
N ARG A 166 1.54 -10.52 -15.76
CA ARG A 166 1.48 -9.85 -14.45
C ARG A 166 1.37 -8.35 -14.66
N PRO A 167 0.26 -7.70 -14.27
CA PRO A 167 0.16 -6.26 -14.43
C PRO A 167 1.07 -5.55 -13.43
N GLY A 168 1.61 -4.42 -13.85
CA GLY A 168 2.44 -3.54 -13.04
C GLY A 168 3.86 -3.44 -13.57
N CYS A 169 4.23 -2.24 -14.00
CA CYS A 169 5.59 -1.88 -14.34
C CYS A 169 5.90 -0.51 -13.75
N ARG A 170 7.05 -0.39 -13.07
CA ARG A 170 7.54 0.90 -12.61
C ARG A 170 8.32 1.56 -13.73
N TRP A 171 8.22 2.87 -13.81
CA TRP A 171 9.06 3.62 -14.73
C TRP A 171 10.51 3.61 -14.23
N SER A 172 11.43 3.45 -15.17
CA SER A 172 12.87 3.59 -14.96
C SER A 172 13.39 4.48 -16.09
N PRO A 173 14.23 5.49 -15.79
CA PRO A 173 15.06 6.08 -16.83
C PRO A 173 16.01 4.99 -17.33
N VAL A 174 16.17 4.91 -18.65
CA VAL A 174 17.17 4.08 -19.32
C VAL A 174 18.45 4.87 -19.46
#